data_AF-A0A4R9JIE5-F1
#
_entry.id   AF-A0A4R9JIE5-F1
#
_cell.length_a   1.000
_cell.length_b   1.000
_cell.length_c   1.000
_cell.angle_alpha   90.00
_cell.angle_beta   90.00
_cell.angle_gamma   90.00
#
_symmetry.space_group_name_H-M   'P 1'
#
loop_
_entity.id
_entity.type
_entity.pdbx_description
1 polymer ?
#
loop_
_entity_poly.entity_id
_entity_poly.type
_entity_poly.pdbx_seq_one_letter_code
_entity_poly.pdbx_strand_id
1 'polypeptide(L)'
;MKVQDYQSINRILNETSAKNKPGEIYVDNLHSPYIQFSEKFLIPGTSSTQPEFGDIKNFVQTVLKYIPEAIEGTYLLPEPRPKRETGKLFFVRPMLFGSSRFLYVFSVDMLYLGGAGSEEIKKPGSQNMTPSILTDRLYFQVKIIHLHSTKEEGENITDFQAKRFQGGIFRVESEKDANKPIRRFSEIFDEIDFSETEAKIREELGISPEIWKLGRIYSPIGIDYLSLSLRFLIPSLPRTIRQFRNFYPILTETEAGIPEETLNKYHEYLSSFEVERTKSKSGNILWKVIQKSSDN
;
A
#
# COMPACT_ATOMS: atom_id res chain seq x y z
N MET A 1 5.79 -1.51 -20.72
CA MET A 1 4.83 -2.62 -20.95
C MET A 1 3.87 -2.20 -22.06
N LYS A 2 3.53 -3.08 -23.01
CA LYS A 2 2.60 -2.74 -24.10
C LYS A 2 1.15 -2.77 -23.61
N VAL A 3 0.22 -2.16 -24.35
CA VAL A 3 -1.21 -2.12 -23.99
C VAL A 3 -1.80 -3.52 -23.81
N GLN A 4 -1.52 -4.42 -24.76
CA GLN A 4 -2.01 -5.80 -24.77
C GLN A 4 -1.55 -6.61 -23.54
N ASP A 5 -0.38 -6.27 -22.99
CA ASP A 5 0.25 -6.98 -21.88
C ASP A 5 -0.58 -6.82 -20.60
N TYR A 6 -0.84 -5.57 -20.17
CA TYR A 6 -1.62 -5.34 -18.94
C TYR A 6 -3.11 -5.69 -19.10
N GLN A 7 -3.68 -5.54 -20.30
CA GLN A 7 -5.04 -5.99 -20.58
C GLN A 7 -5.21 -7.49 -20.35
N SER A 8 -4.21 -8.29 -20.76
CA SER A 8 -4.25 -9.74 -20.55
C SER A 8 -4.18 -10.12 -19.07
N ILE A 9 -3.42 -9.37 -18.26
CA ILE A 9 -3.36 -9.54 -16.81
C ILE A 9 -4.69 -9.13 -16.17
N ASN A 10 -5.24 -7.97 -16.52
CA ASN A 10 -6.49 -7.47 -15.96
C ASN A 10 -7.67 -8.42 -16.22
N ARG A 11 -7.69 -9.11 -17.37
CA ARG A 11 -8.66 -10.18 -17.62
C ARG A 11 -8.54 -11.33 -16.60
N ILE A 12 -7.32 -11.80 -16.32
CA ILE A 12 -7.07 -12.86 -15.32
C ILE A 12 -7.54 -12.41 -13.93
N LEU A 13 -7.28 -11.15 -13.55
CA LEU A 13 -7.68 -10.59 -12.26
C LEU A 13 -9.21 -10.53 -12.10
N ASN A 14 -9.95 -10.34 -13.19
CA ASN A 14 -11.42 -10.30 -13.18
C ASN A 14 -12.08 -11.69 -13.17
N GLU A 15 -11.37 -12.75 -13.57
CA GLU A 15 -11.89 -14.12 -13.66
C GLU A 15 -11.50 -14.99 -12.45
N THR A 16 -10.62 -14.50 -11.58
CA THR A 16 -10.19 -15.24 -10.40
C THR A 16 -11.15 -15.03 -9.25
N SER A 17 -11.49 -16.08 -8.51
CA SER A 17 -12.10 -15.94 -7.18
C SER A 17 -11.57 -16.99 -6.23
N ALA A 18 -10.79 -16.55 -5.24
CA ALA A 18 -10.12 -17.44 -4.31
C ALA A 18 -9.82 -16.73 -2.98
N LYS A 19 -9.58 -17.53 -1.92
CA LYS A 19 -9.19 -17.01 -0.61
C LYS A 19 -7.68 -16.95 -0.45
N ASN A 20 -7.23 -15.99 0.35
CA ASN A 20 -5.82 -15.90 0.74
C ASN A 20 -5.36 -17.18 1.43
N LYS A 21 -4.13 -17.61 1.11
CA LYS A 21 -3.43 -18.60 1.91
C LYS A 21 -3.18 -18.03 3.32
N PRO A 22 -3.21 -18.88 4.37
CA PRO A 22 -2.84 -18.45 5.70
C PRO A 22 -1.38 -18.00 5.72
N GLY A 23 -1.13 -16.87 6.37
CA GLY A 23 0.19 -16.30 6.56
C GLY A 23 0.19 -15.31 7.72
N GLU A 24 1.35 -15.09 8.28
CA GLU A 24 1.56 -14.19 9.42
C GLU A 24 2.04 -12.84 8.90
N ILE A 25 1.55 -11.76 9.49
CA ILE A 25 1.88 -10.39 9.06
C ILE A 25 2.95 -9.84 9.96
N TYR A 26 3.94 -9.20 9.35
CA TYR A 26 5.06 -8.59 10.03
C TYR A 26 5.35 -7.21 9.45
N VAL A 27 5.95 -6.34 10.25
CA VAL A 27 6.61 -5.11 9.80
C VAL A 27 8.09 -5.23 10.16
N ASP A 28 8.98 -5.00 9.20
CA ASP A 28 10.42 -5.04 9.46
C ASP A 28 10.97 -3.70 9.99
N ASN A 29 12.28 -3.68 10.27
CA ASN A 29 13.00 -2.47 10.66
C ASN A 29 13.19 -1.44 9.53
N LEU A 30 12.81 -1.77 8.29
CA LEU A 30 12.71 -0.85 7.16
C LEU A 30 11.28 -0.30 6.99
N HIS A 31 10.42 -0.51 7.99
CA HIS A 31 9.03 -0.04 8.02
C HIS A 31 8.18 -0.63 6.88
N SER A 32 8.59 -1.79 6.35
CA SER A 32 7.95 -2.47 5.23
C SER A 32 7.12 -3.64 5.75
N PRO A 33 5.79 -3.66 5.54
CA PRO A 33 5.00 -4.81 5.94
C PRO A 33 5.16 -5.94 4.92
N TYR A 34 5.14 -7.16 5.43
CA TYR A 34 5.13 -8.37 4.61
C TYR A 34 4.25 -9.43 5.25
N ILE A 35 3.75 -10.33 4.41
CA ILE A 35 3.15 -11.58 4.85
C ILE A 35 4.17 -12.70 4.70
N GLN A 36 4.35 -13.49 5.75
CA GLN A 36 5.19 -14.68 5.76
C GLN A 36 4.30 -15.92 5.70
N PHE A 37 4.54 -16.77 4.71
CA PHE A 37 3.81 -18.02 4.50
C PHE A 37 4.59 -19.22 5.03
N SER A 38 3.91 -20.36 5.16
CA SER A 38 4.57 -21.63 5.47
C SER A 38 5.33 -22.22 4.26
N GLU A 39 4.86 -21.92 3.05
CA GLU A 39 5.45 -22.38 1.80
C GLU A 39 6.42 -21.32 1.24
N LYS A 40 7.51 -21.78 0.63
CA LYS A 40 8.41 -20.92 -0.14
C LYS A 40 7.98 -20.83 -1.61
N PHE A 41 8.27 -19.70 -2.23
CA PHE A 41 8.10 -19.46 -3.66
C PHE A 41 9.31 -18.69 -4.21
N LEU A 42 9.46 -18.76 -5.53
CA LEU A 42 10.55 -18.09 -6.22
C LEU A 42 10.10 -16.69 -6.64
N ILE A 43 10.81 -15.68 -6.19
CA ILE A 43 10.79 -14.36 -6.83
C ILE A 43 11.82 -14.44 -7.98
N PRO A 44 11.39 -14.31 -9.24
CA PRO A 44 12.32 -14.34 -10.37
C PRO A 44 13.23 -13.11 -10.32
N GLY A 45 14.48 -13.28 -10.74
CA GLY A 45 15.35 -12.12 -10.95
C GLY A 45 14.87 -11.35 -12.17
N THR A 46 14.52 -10.08 -11.97
CA THR A 46 14.00 -9.20 -13.04
C THR A 46 14.92 -8.02 -13.27
N SER A 47 14.73 -7.33 -14.40
CA SER A 47 15.39 -6.04 -14.64
C SER A 47 15.13 -5.07 -13.49
N SER A 48 16.20 -4.41 -13.02
CA SER A 48 16.15 -3.44 -11.91
C SER A 48 15.50 -2.11 -12.32
N THR A 49 15.42 -1.83 -13.62
CA THR A 49 14.86 -0.58 -14.16
C THR A 49 13.44 -0.77 -14.67
N GLN A 50 13.17 -1.85 -15.41
CA GLN A 50 11.86 -2.15 -15.96
C GLN A 50 11.67 -3.66 -16.15
N PRO A 51 10.90 -4.32 -15.25
CA PRO A 51 10.61 -5.74 -15.38
C PRO A 51 9.96 -6.10 -16.72
N GLU A 52 10.36 -7.23 -17.30
CA GLU A 52 9.76 -7.73 -18.54
C GLU A 52 8.34 -8.27 -18.26
N PHE A 53 7.47 -8.22 -19.27
CA PHE A 53 6.09 -8.68 -19.12
C PHE A 53 5.99 -10.14 -18.66
N GLY A 54 6.87 -11.02 -19.16
CA GLY A 54 6.89 -12.42 -18.75
C GLY A 54 7.12 -12.58 -17.24
N ASP A 55 8.05 -11.81 -16.69
CA ASP A 55 8.34 -11.81 -15.25
C ASP A 55 7.18 -11.23 -14.44
N ILE A 56 6.59 -10.12 -14.91
CA ILE A 56 5.40 -9.51 -14.28
C ILE A 56 4.27 -10.53 -14.23
N LYS A 57 3.97 -11.21 -15.33
CA LYS A 57 2.90 -12.20 -15.41
C LYS A 57 3.14 -13.38 -14.46
N ASN A 58 4.36 -13.91 -14.42
CA ASN A 58 4.72 -15.00 -13.51
C ASN A 58 4.61 -14.58 -12.04
N PHE A 59 5.02 -13.34 -11.74
CA PHE A 59 4.89 -12.80 -10.39
C PHE A 59 3.42 -12.56 -10.01
N VAL A 60 2.59 -12.02 -10.90
CA VAL A 60 1.14 -11.87 -10.69
C VAL A 60 0.50 -13.22 -10.38
N GLN A 61 0.87 -14.29 -11.10
CA GLN A 61 0.38 -15.64 -10.81
C GLN A 61 0.79 -16.12 -9.40
N THR A 62 2.00 -15.74 -8.95
CA THR A 62 2.43 -15.99 -7.56
C THR A 62 1.55 -15.22 -6.58
N VAL A 63 1.31 -13.93 -6.81
CA VAL A 63 0.41 -13.13 -5.95
C VAL A 63 -1.00 -13.72 -5.92
N LEU A 64 -1.58 -14.11 -7.06
CA LEU A 64 -2.88 -14.78 -7.14
C LEU A 64 -2.93 -16.13 -6.42
N LYS A 65 -1.80 -16.86 -6.37
CA LYS A 65 -1.72 -18.13 -5.65
C LYS A 65 -1.73 -17.95 -4.13
N TYR A 66 -1.16 -16.85 -3.63
CA TYR A 66 -0.94 -16.65 -2.20
C TYR A 66 -1.94 -15.66 -1.55
N ILE A 67 -2.22 -14.53 -2.20
CA ILE A 67 -3.12 -13.48 -1.70
C ILE A 67 -4.09 -12.96 -2.77
N PRO A 68 -4.90 -13.83 -3.40
CA PRO A 68 -5.85 -13.44 -4.44
C PRO A 68 -6.82 -12.34 -4.00
N GLU A 69 -7.28 -12.33 -2.74
CA GLU A 69 -8.24 -11.33 -2.26
C GLU A 69 -7.67 -9.90 -2.31
N ALA A 70 -6.34 -9.72 -2.35
CA ALA A 70 -5.71 -8.40 -2.42
C ALA A 70 -5.81 -7.76 -3.82
N ILE A 71 -5.92 -8.58 -4.87
CA ILE A 71 -5.77 -8.16 -6.27
C ILE A 71 -6.90 -8.63 -7.20
N GLU A 72 -7.80 -9.50 -6.74
CA GLU A 72 -9.02 -9.90 -7.46
C GLU A 72 -9.88 -8.67 -7.83
N GLY A 73 -10.31 -8.61 -9.09
CA GLY A 73 -11.13 -7.52 -9.63
C GLY A 73 -10.44 -6.15 -9.72
N THR A 74 -9.13 -6.08 -9.47
CA THR A 74 -8.32 -4.86 -9.59
C THR A 74 -7.74 -4.70 -11.00
N TYR A 75 -7.19 -3.51 -11.27
CA TYR A 75 -6.46 -3.20 -12.49
C TYR A 75 -4.98 -3.02 -12.18
N LEU A 76 -4.12 -3.77 -12.85
CA LEU A 76 -2.68 -3.54 -12.85
C LEU A 76 -2.38 -2.26 -13.63
N LEU A 77 -1.69 -1.31 -12.99
CA LEU A 77 -1.20 -0.11 -13.66
C LEU A 77 -0.03 -0.44 -14.59
N PRO A 78 0.04 0.21 -15.77
CA PRO A 78 1.10 -0.04 -16.75
C PRO A 78 2.48 0.44 -16.30
N GLU A 79 2.52 1.42 -15.39
CA GLU A 79 3.71 2.00 -14.79
C GLU A 79 3.53 2.15 -13.27
N PRO A 80 4.61 2.03 -12.48
CA PRO A 80 4.53 2.25 -11.04
C PRO A 80 4.11 3.67 -10.70
N ARG A 81 3.48 3.83 -9.53
CA ARG A 81 3.05 5.14 -9.02
C ARG A 81 3.55 5.31 -7.58
N PRO A 82 4.48 6.24 -7.31
CA PRO A 82 5.17 7.13 -8.26
C PRO A 82 6.11 6.38 -9.22
N LYS A 83 6.44 6.98 -10.38
CA LYS A 83 7.22 6.32 -11.45
C LYS A 83 8.60 5.82 -11.03
N ARG A 84 9.14 6.37 -9.94
CA ARG A 84 10.45 6.01 -9.36
C ARG A 84 10.44 4.74 -8.51
N GLU A 85 9.26 4.22 -8.12
CA GLU A 85 9.15 2.96 -7.38
C GLU A 85 9.33 1.76 -8.32
N THR A 86 10.54 1.63 -8.87
CA THR A 86 10.91 0.49 -9.72
C THR A 86 10.89 -0.81 -8.91
N GLY A 87 10.51 -1.91 -9.56
CA GLY A 87 10.41 -3.22 -8.89
C GLY A 87 9.15 -3.44 -8.06
N LYS A 88 8.15 -2.55 -8.15
CA LYS A 88 6.81 -2.76 -7.56
C LYS A 88 5.72 -2.83 -8.62
N LEU A 89 4.72 -3.66 -8.38
CA LEU A 89 3.48 -3.66 -9.13
C LEU A 89 2.39 -2.93 -8.35
N PHE A 90 1.52 -2.22 -9.06
CA PHE A 90 0.42 -1.45 -8.48
C PHE A 90 -0.90 -1.92 -9.04
N PHE A 91 -1.76 -2.40 -8.15
CA PHE A 91 -3.09 -2.89 -8.43
C PHE A 91 -4.10 -1.91 -7.84
N VAL A 92 -5.04 -1.43 -8.66
CA VAL A 92 -5.97 -0.38 -8.24
C VAL A 92 -7.43 -0.78 -8.46
N ARG A 93 -8.30 -0.34 -7.56
CA ARG A 93 -9.76 -0.52 -7.68
C ARG A 93 -10.48 0.75 -7.26
N PRO A 94 -11.19 1.44 -8.18
CA PRO A 94 -12.07 2.54 -7.82
C PRO A 94 -13.24 2.05 -6.98
N MET A 95 -13.66 2.86 -6.02
CA MET A 95 -14.75 2.57 -5.10
C MET A 95 -15.58 3.84 -4.90
N LEU A 96 -16.87 3.65 -4.61
CA LEU A 96 -17.80 4.74 -4.32
C LEU A 96 -18.32 4.56 -2.90
N PHE A 97 -18.18 5.60 -2.07
CA PHE A 97 -18.80 5.67 -0.75
C PHE A 97 -19.48 7.04 -0.58
N GLY A 98 -20.78 7.03 -0.30
CA GLY A 98 -21.60 8.23 -0.41
C GLY A 98 -21.52 8.84 -1.80
N SER A 99 -21.25 10.14 -1.88
CA SER A 99 -21.02 10.88 -3.14
C SER A 99 -19.54 10.95 -3.56
N SER A 100 -18.62 10.36 -2.78
CA SER A 100 -17.18 10.50 -2.98
C SER A 100 -16.57 9.26 -3.59
N ARG A 101 -15.58 9.47 -4.47
CA ARG A 101 -14.82 8.40 -5.11
C ARG A 101 -13.51 8.17 -4.37
N PHE A 102 -13.13 6.91 -4.25
CA PHE A 102 -11.90 6.48 -3.61
C PHE A 102 -11.16 5.50 -4.51
N LEU A 103 -9.87 5.34 -4.26
CA LEU A 103 -9.05 4.35 -4.93
C LEU A 103 -8.41 3.46 -3.89
N TYR A 104 -8.73 2.17 -3.93
CA TYR A 104 -7.90 1.16 -3.29
C TYR A 104 -6.64 1.00 -4.13
N VAL A 105 -5.48 1.07 -3.47
CA VAL A 105 -4.17 0.87 -4.07
C VAL A 105 -3.47 -0.22 -3.27
N PHE A 106 -3.22 -1.34 -3.93
CA PHE A 106 -2.37 -2.41 -3.43
C PHE A 106 -1.06 -2.40 -4.22
N SER A 107 0.06 -2.28 -3.53
CA SER A 107 1.38 -2.46 -4.13
C SER A 107 2.07 -3.68 -3.54
N VAL A 108 2.90 -4.31 -4.37
CA VAL A 108 3.66 -5.51 -3.99
C VAL A 108 5.03 -5.44 -4.63
N ASP A 109 6.07 -5.73 -3.84
CA ASP A 109 7.44 -5.73 -4.30
C ASP A 109 7.74 -7.01 -5.07
N MET A 110 8.17 -6.85 -6.32
CA MET A 110 8.80 -7.89 -7.12
C MET A 110 10.25 -8.14 -6.71
N LEU A 111 10.73 -7.44 -5.69
CA LEU A 111 12.09 -7.50 -5.17
C LEU A 111 12.07 -8.02 -3.74
N TYR A 112 13.10 -8.76 -3.39
CA TYR A 112 13.29 -9.17 -2.01
C TYR A 112 14.05 -8.07 -1.24
N LEU A 113 13.40 -7.48 -0.22
CA LEU A 113 13.90 -6.28 0.46
C LEU A 113 15.01 -6.53 1.51
N GLY A 114 15.41 -7.80 1.74
CA GLY A 114 16.66 -8.09 2.45
C GLY A 114 16.61 -9.25 3.45
N GLY A 115 17.81 -9.62 3.93
CA GLY A 115 18.02 -10.69 4.91
C GLY A 115 17.89 -12.10 4.35
N ALA A 116 18.20 -12.28 3.05
CA ALA A 116 18.20 -13.61 2.42
C ALA A 116 19.48 -14.35 2.83
N GLY A 117 19.33 -15.59 3.28
CA GLY A 117 20.47 -16.50 3.41
C GLY A 117 21.07 -16.84 2.05
N SER A 118 22.34 -17.25 2.02
CA SER A 118 23.02 -17.69 0.79
C SER A 118 22.26 -18.80 0.04
N GLU A 119 21.60 -19.69 0.79
CA GLU A 119 20.80 -20.81 0.30
C GLU A 119 19.46 -20.40 -0.33
N GLU A 120 19.00 -19.19 -0.01
CA GLU A 120 17.79 -18.58 -0.56
C GLU A 120 18.07 -17.91 -1.91
N ILE A 121 19.32 -17.51 -2.18
CA ILE A 121 19.73 -16.95 -3.47
C ILE A 121 19.88 -18.07 -4.49
N LYS A 122 18.91 -18.19 -5.42
CA LYS A 122 18.96 -19.20 -6.50
C LYS A 122 19.78 -18.75 -7.69
N LYS A 123 19.74 -17.46 -7.99
CA LYS A 123 20.63 -16.82 -8.97
C LYS A 123 21.09 -15.49 -8.38
N PRO A 124 22.40 -15.22 -8.32
CA PRO A 124 22.90 -13.93 -7.86
C PRO A 124 22.42 -12.82 -8.81
N GLY A 125 22.31 -11.61 -8.27
CA GLY A 125 22.08 -10.43 -9.10
C GLY A 125 23.26 -10.19 -10.04
N SER A 126 23.01 -9.53 -11.15
CA SER A 126 24.03 -9.09 -12.09
C SER A 126 23.74 -7.66 -12.53
N GLN A 127 24.55 -7.09 -13.42
CA GLN A 127 24.33 -5.73 -13.89
C GLN A 127 22.90 -5.58 -14.46
N ASN A 128 22.15 -4.61 -13.93
CA ASN A 128 20.75 -4.33 -14.27
C ASN A 128 19.74 -5.46 -13.96
N MET A 129 20.14 -6.51 -13.26
CA MET A 129 19.28 -7.65 -12.92
C MET A 129 19.29 -7.92 -11.43
N THR A 130 18.10 -8.06 -10.87
CA THR A 130 17.90 -8.38 -9.46
C THR A 130 18.12 -9.89 -9.24
N PRO A 131 18.55 -10.31 -8.04
CA PRO A 131 18.73 -11.72 -7.75
C PRO A 131 17.40 -12.48 -7.80
N SER A 132 17.46 -13.76 -8.15
CA SER A 132 16.32 -14.65 -7.96
C SER A 132 16.39 -15.26 -6.57
N ILE A 133 15.32 -15.06 -5.79
CA ILE A 133 15.28 -15.40 -4.37
C ILE A 133 14.15 -16.39 -4.09
N LEU A 134 14.47 -17.51 -3.44
CA LEU A 134 13.49 -18.44 -2.89
C LEU A 134 13.12 -17.98 -1.46
N THR A 135 11.92 -17.46 -1.29
CA THR A 135 11.48 -16.84 -0.03
C THR A 135 10.10 -17.33 0.39
N ASP A 136 9.78 -17.14 1.67
CA ASP A 136 8.45 -17.29 2.25
C ASP A 136 7.75 -15.93 2.46
N ARG A 137 8.36 -14.81 2.05
CA ARG A 137 7.87 -13.45 2.33
C ARG A 137 7.38 -12.73 1.08
N LEU A 138 6.23 -12.07 1.19
CA LEU A 138 5.70 -11.16 0.19
C LEU A 138 5.49 -9.78 0.81
N TYR A 139 6.29 -8.81 0.39
CA TYR A 139 6.19 -7.41 0.84
C TYR A 139 5.07 -6.70 0.10
N PHE A 140 4.27 -5.93 0.82
CA PHE A 140 3.10 -5.27 0.24
C PHE A 140 2.86 -3.90 0.85
N GLN A 141 1.97 -3.12 0.25
CA GLN A 141 1.30 -2.01 0.93
C GLN A 141 -0.15 -1.96 0.49
N VAL A 142 -1.04 -1.64 1.41
CA VAL A 142 -2.46 -1.41 1.13
C VAL A 142 -2.80 -0.01 1.59
N LYS A 143 -3.37 0.80 0.70
CA LYS A 143 -3.84 2.14 1.03
C LYS A 143 -5.11 2.50 0.29
N ILE A 144 -5.90 3.37 0.89
CA ILE A 144 -7.05 4.02 0.25
C ILE A 144 -6.82 5.51 0.23
N ILE A 145 -7.04 6.12 -0.93
CA ILE A 145 -6.94 7.57 -1.16
C ILE A 145 -8.25 8.12 -1.72
N HIS A 146 -8.48 9.42 -1.52
CA HIS A 146 -9.58 10.13 -2.16
C HIS A 146 -9.24 10.35 -3.64
N LEU A 147 -10.10 9.85 -4.53
CA LEU A 147 -9.89 9.85 -5.98
C LEU A 147 -10.52 11.10 -6.61
N HIS A 148 -9.74 11.85 -7.40
CA HIS A 148 -10.27 12.93 -8.23
C HIS A 148 -10.78 12.38 -9.56
N SER A 149 -9.95 11.63 -10.29
CA SER A 149 -10.28 11.04 -11.60
C SER A 149 -9.42 9.83 -11.92
N THR A 150 -9.89 8.99 -12.84
CA THR A 150 -9.16 7.88 -13.47
C THR A 150 -8.85 8.23 -14.92
N LYS A 151 -7.74 7.69 -15.44
CA LYS A 151 -7.46 7.63 -16.87
C LYS A 151 -7.71 6.21 -17.34
N GLU A 152 -8.59 6.05 -18.31
CA GLU A 152 -9.06 4.77 -18.78
C GLU A 152 -8.72 4.57 -20.26
N GLU A 153 -8.44 3.32 -20.63
CA GLU A 153 -8.29 2.89 -22.02
C GLU A 153 -9.13 1.62 -22.22
N GLY A 154 -10.29 1.79 -22.84
CA GLY A 154 -11.35 0.79 -22.82
C GLY A 154 -11.84 0.57 -21.38
N GLU A 155 -11.91 -0.69 -20.95
CA GLU A 155 -12.32 -1.06 -19.59
C GLU A 155 -11.18 -1.02 -18.55
N ASN A 156 -9.97 -0.62 -18.95
CA ASN A 156 -8.76 -0.71 -18.11
C ASN A 156 -8.37 0.65 -17.56
N ILE A 157 -7.93 0.67 -16.30
CA ILE A 157 -7.35 1.86 -15.67
C ILE A 157 -5.85 1.89 -15.97
N THR A 158 -5.40 2.99 -16.57
CA THR A 158 -4.00 3.21 -16.95
C THR A 158 -3.30 4.25 -16.08
N ASP A 159 -4.06 5.13 -15.45
CA ASP A 159 -3.56 6.14 -14.51
C ASP A 159 -4.67 6.66 -13.59
N PHE A 160 -4.31 7.45 -12.59
CA PHE A 160 -5.26 8.14 -11.73
C PHE A 160 -4.72 9.48 -11.23
N GLN A 161 -5.65 10.35 -10.84
CA GLN A 161 -5.35 11.59 -10.14
C GLN A 161 -6.03 11.56 -8.77
N ALA A 162 -5.24 11.69 -7.71
CA ALA A 162 -5.76 11.79 -6.35
C ALA A 162 -6.28 13.21 -6.07
N LYS A 163 -7.28 13.33 -5.19
CA LYS A 163 -7.71 14.64 -4.66
C LYS A 163 -6.61 15.15 -3.73
N ARG A 164 -6.00 16.29 -4.08
CA ARG A 164 -4.87 16.83 -3.32
C ARG A 164 -5.27 17.16 -1.89
N PHE A 165 -4.41 16.82 -0.95
CA PHE A 165 -4.50 17.23 0.43
C PHE A 165 -4.26 18.74 0.52
N GLN A 166 -5.21 19.47 1.12
CA GLN A 166 -5.15 20.92 1.24
C GLN A 166 -4.85 21.41 2.66
N GLY A 167 -4.60 20.50 3.61
CA GLY A 167 -4.30 20.87 5.00
C GLY A 167 -5.46 21.48 5.79
N GLY A 168 -6.71 21.43 5.30
CA GLY A 168 -7.87 22.18 5.83
C GLY A 168 -8.05 22.19 7.35
N ILE A 169 -8.39 21.04 7.96
CA ILE A 169 -8.63 20.89 9.42
C ILE A 169 -7.37 20.62 10.21
N PHE A 170 -6.47 19.79 9.67
CA PHE A 170 -5.21 19.50 10.34
C PHE A 170 -4.45 20.79 10.32
N ARG A 171 -4.25 21.47 11.47
CA ARG A 171 -3.60 22.79 11.62
C ARG A 171 -2.13 22.78 11.15
N VAL A 172 -1.97 22.47 9.88
CA VAL A 172 -0.75 22.32 9.13
C VAL A 172 -0.76 23.57 8.29
N GLU A 173 -0.11 24.61 8.81
CA GLU A 173 0.21 25.78 8.03
C GLU A 173 1.02 25.32 6.81
N SER A 174 0.34 25.06 5.70
CA SER A 174 0.98 25.31 4.42
C SER A 174 1.31 26.79 4.46
N GLU A 175 2.60 27.16 4.40
CA GLU A 175 3.04 28.55 4.37
C GLU A 175 2.32 29.28 3.23
N LYS A 176 1.14 29.85 3.51
CA LYS A 176 0.35 30.67 2.60
C LYS A 176 0.92 32.07 2.65
N ASP A 177 2.11 32.20 2.10
CA ASP A 177 2.70 33.49 1.84
C ASP A 177 2.13 34.00 0.51
N ALA A 178 1.07 34.83 0.58
CA ALA A 178 0.29 35.30 -0.58
C ALA A 178 1.12 36.08 -1.62
N ASN A 179 2.35 36.47 -1.29
CA ASN A 179 3.28 37.19 -2.17
C ASN A 179 4.39 36.31 -2.77
N LYS A 180 4.44 35.01 -2.48
CA LYS A 180 5.38 34.11 -3.17
C LYS A 180 4.72 33.58 -4.44
N PRO A 181 5.34 33.71 -5.63
CA PRO A 181 4.82 33.09 -6.84
C PRO A 181 4.64 31.60 -6.56
N ILE A 182 3.53 31.02 -7.03
CA ILE A 182 3.25 29.58 -6.98
C ILE A 182 4.55 28.90 -7.38
N ARG A 183 5.27 28.36 -6.39
CA ARG A 183 6.52 27.67 -6.65
C ARG A 183 6.10 26.50 -7.51
N ARG A 184 6.41 26.59 -8.81
CA ARG A 184 6.53 25.43 -9.69
C ARG A 184 7.72 24.65 -9.13
N PHE A 185 7.51 24.03 -7.97
CA PHE A 185 8.49 23.20 -7.34
C PHE A 185 8.83 22.13 -8.37
N SER A 186 10.10 22.08 -8.73
CA SER A 186 10.65 21.06 -9.62
C SER A 186 10.24 19.70 -9.05
N GLU A 187 9.19 19.10 -9.62
CA GLU A 187 8.56 17.83 -9.20
C GLU A 187 9.50 16.62 -9.39
N ILE A 188 10.81 16.84 -9.48
CA ILE A 188 11.78 15.88 -9.99
C ILE A 188 12.85 15.53 -8.95
N PHE A 189 13.12 16.33 -7.90
CA PHE A 189 14.36 16.12 -7.11
C PHE A 189 14.31 16.04 -5.58
N ASP A 190 13.25 16.48 -4.90
CA ASP A 190 13.15 16.26 -3.44
C ASP A 190 11.89 15.47 -3.11
N GLU A 191 12.05 14.33 -2.43
CA GLU A 191 10.92 13.69 -1.77
C GLU A 191 10.35 14.68 -0.77
N ILE A 192 9.12 15.13 -1.00
CA ILE A 192 8.46 16.01 -0.03
C ILE A 192 8.26 15.18 1.23
N ASP A 193 9.04 15.49 2.26
CA ASP A 193 8.90 14.85 3.56
C ASP A 193 7.64 15.38 4.24
N PHE A 194 6.64 14.51 4.35
CA PHE A 194 5.38 14.82 5.01
C PHE A 194 5.37 14.37 6.48
N SER A 195 6.47 13.89 7.04
CA SER A 195 6.51 13.26 8.38
C SER A 195 5.94 14.15 9.50
N GLU A 196 6.25 15.45 9.49
CA GLU A 196 5.70 16.40 10.47
C GLU A 196 4.20 16.61 10.28
N THR A 197 3.77 16.69 9.03
CA THR A 197 2.34 16.84 8.67
C THR A 197 1.57 15.60 9.10
N GLU A 198 2.08 14.40 8.78
CA GLU A 198 1.52 13.13 9.21
C GLU A 198 1.48 13.00 10.74
N ALA A 199 2.49 13.51 11.45
CA ALA A 199 2.46 13.54 12.92
C ALA A 199 1.31 14.40 13.46
N LYS A 200 1.12 15.62 12.94
CA LYS A 200 0.00 16.50 13.30
C LYS A 200 -1.35 15.88 12.98
N ILE A 201 -1.50 15.26 11.81
CA ILE A 201 -2.73 14.57 11.41
C ILE A 201 -3.08 13.45 12.41
N ARG A 202 -2.09 12.65 12.82
CA ARG A 202 -2.31 11.60 13.83
C ARG A 202 -2.76 12.15 15.17
N GLU A 203 -2.17 13.25 15.61
CA GLU A 203 -2.54 13.92 16.86
C GLU A 203 -3.98 14.41 16.83
N GLU A 204 -4.38 15.09 15.75
CA GLU A 204 -5.75 15.58 15.54
C GLU A 204 -6.77 14.42 15.41
N LEU A 205 -6.34 13.29 14.86
CA LEU A 205 -7.14 12.06 14.84
C LEU A 205 -7.14 11.31 16.18
N GLY A 206 -6.47 11.81 17.22
CA GLY A 206 -6.39 11.17 18.53
C GLY A 206 -5.66 9.81 18.52
N ILE A 207 -4.77 9.56 17.56
CA ILE A 207 -4.06 8.28 17.44
C ILE A 207 -2.89 8.26 18.41
N SER A 208 -3.11 7.66 19.58
CA SER A 208 -2.12 7.50 20.63
C SER A 208 -1.44 6.11 20.61
N PRO A 209 -0.34 5.90 21.35
CA PRO A 209 0.29 4.58 21.52
C PRO A 209 -0.62 3.52 22.18
N GLU A 210 -1.68 3.93 22.87
CA GLU A 210 -2.70 3.05 23.43
C GLU A 210 -3.56 2.44 22.32
N ILE A 211 -3.94 3.26 21.33
CA ILE A 211 -4.78 2.90 20.18
C ILE A 211 -3.96 2.21 19.07
N TRP A 212 -2.74 2.68 18.82
CA TRP A 212 -1.90 2.18 17.73
C TRP A 212 -0.49 1.80 18.19
N LYS A 213 -0.26 0.50 18.39
CA LYS A 213 0.96 -0.05 18.99
C LYS A 213 2.20 0.02 18.09
N LEU A 214 2.04 0.05 16.76
CA LEU A 214 3.17 0.19 15.83
C LEU A 214 3.72 1.63 15.80
N GLY A 215 2.98 2.62 16.30
CA GLY A 215 3.45 4.01 16.38
C GLY A 215 4.00 4.53 15.04
N ARG A 216 5.30 4.90 15.00
CA ARG A 216 6.01 5.38 13.80
C ARG A 216 6.58 4.27 12.91
N ILE A 217 6.65 3.03 13.40
CA ILE A 217 7.18 1.88 12.63
C ILE A 217 6.29 1.61 11.41
N TYR A 218 4.98 1.79 11.57
CA TYR A 218 4.03 1.80 10.47
C TYR A 218 2.93 2.80 10.80
N SER A 219 2.85 3.89 10.05
CA SER A 219 1.79 4.87 10.24
C SER A 219 0.48 4.40 9.57
N PRO A 220 -0.67 4.41 10.26
CA PRO A 220 -1.95 3.97 9.69
C PRO A 220 -2.59 5.04 8.79
N ILE A 221 -1.95 6.20 8.71
CA ILE A 221 -2.28 7.30 7.80
C ILE A 221 -1.03 7.70 7.02
N GLY A 222 -1.19 8.43 5.92
CA GLY A 222 -0.07 9.10 5.27
C GLY A 222 -0.47 10.13 4.25
N ILE A 223 0.52 10.80 3.66
CA ILE A 223 0.34 11.62 2.47
C ILE A 223 0.96 10.88 1.28
N ASP A 224 0.10 10.23 0.51
CA ASP A 224 0.44 9.47 -0.68
C ASP A 224 -0.14 10.16 -1.91
N TYR A 225 0.64 10.32 -2.98
CA TYR A 225 0.19 10.99 -4.22
C TYR A 225 -0.31 12.43 -3.99
N LEU A 226 0.32 13.12 -3.03
CA LEU A 226 -0.11 14.44 -2.54
C LEU A 226 -1.55 14.44 -1.99
N SER A 227 -2.07 13.29 -1.55
CA SER A 227 -3.40 13.09 -1.00
C SER A 227 -3.33 12.42 0.36
N LEU A 228 -4.29 12.71 1.24
CA LEU A 228 -4.41 11.97 2.50
C LEU A 228 -4.80 10.53 2.20
N SER A 229 -4.10 9.59 2.82
CA SER A 229 -4.33 8.16 2.69
C SER A 229 -4.59 7.51 4.04
N LEU A 230 -5.43 6.47 4.04
CA LEU A 230 -5.51 5.50 5.12
C LEU A 230 -4.77 4.24 4.68
N ARG A 231 -3.89 3.72 5.54
CA ARG A 231 -3.03 2.56 5.28
C ARG A 231 -3.51 1.36 6.08
N PHE A 232 -3.44 0.17 5.47
CA PHE A 232 -4.00 -1.06 6.04
C PHE A 232 -2.95 -2.17 6.04
N LEU A 233 -2.98 -2.99 7.10
CA LEU A 233 -2.10 -4.16 7.24
C LEU A 233 -2.77 -5.47 6.84
N ILE A 234 -3.94 -5.43 6.20
CA ILE A 234 -4.67 -6.63 5.78
C ILE A 234 -4.67 -6.68 4.25
N PRO A 235 -3.93 -7.59 3.60
CA PRO A 235 -3.89 -7.71 2.14
C PRO A 235 -5.15 -8.42 1.61
N SER A 236 -6.32 -7.79 1.76
CA SER A 236 -7.61 -8.31 1.32
C SER A 236 -8.53 -7.14 1.00
N LEU A 237 -8.85 -6.97 -0.29
CA LEU A 237 -9.72 -5.91 -0.80
C LEU A 237 -11.11 -5.95 -0.13
N PRO A 238 -11.80 -7.11 -0.03
CA PRO A 238 -13.12 -7.16 0.62
C PRO A 238 -13.09 -6.76 2.10
N ARG A 239 -12.06 -7.21 2.85
CA ARG A 239 -11.91 -6.84 4.27
C ARG A 239 -11.56 -5.36 4.43
N THR A 240 -10.69 -4.84 3.56
CA THR A 240 -10.32 -3.42 3.55
C THR A 240 -11.54 -2.54 3.27
N ILE A 241 -12.33 -2.85 2.24
CA ILE A 241 -13.58 -2.15 1.90
C ILE A 241 -14.56 -2.17 3.07
N ARG A 242 -14.73 -3.33 3.71
CA ARG A 242 -15.66 -3.48 4.84
C ARG A 242 -15.29 -2.58 6.00
N GLN A 243 -14.01 -2.52 6.35
CA GLN A 243 -13.53 -1.64 7.43
C GLN A 243 -13.62 -0.17 7.01
N PHE A 244 -13.12 0.17 5.82
CA PHE A 244 -13.10 1.53 5.32
C PHE A 244 -14.49 2.18 5.26
N ARG A 245 -15.55 1.41 4.97
CA ARG A 245 -16.94 1.90 5.01
C ARG A 245 -17.30 2.62 6.33
N ASN A 246 -16.71 2.18 7.43
CA ASN A 246 -17.02 2.69 8.76
C ASN A 246 -16.37 4.05 9.05
N PHE A 247 -15.32 4.41 8.31
CA PHE A 247 -14.51 5.59 8.61
C PHE A 247 -13.98 6.33 7.37
N TYR A 248 -14.59 6.12 6.19
CA TYR A 248 -14.28 6.90 4.99
C TYR A 248 -14.43 8.43 5.16
N PRO A 249 -15.29 8.97 6.07
CA PRO A 249 -15.39 10.41 6.25
C PRO A 249 -14.07 11.08 6.66
N ILE A 250 -13.12 10.36 7.25
CA ILE A 250 -11.76 10.85 7.56
C ILE A 250 -11.07 11.43 6.30
N LEU A 251 -11.36 10.87 5.12
CA LEU A 251 -10.78 11.29 3.85
C LEU A 251 -11.61 12.34 3.09
N THR A 252 -12.84 12.67 3.55
CA THR A 252 -13.75 13.60 2.85
C THR A 252 -14.08 14.84 3.65
N GLU A 253 -14.23 14.72 4.97
CA GLU A 253 -14.72 15.77 5.87
C GLU A 253 -13.54 16.50 6.55
N THR A 254 -12.51 16.80 5.77
CA THR A 254 -11.30 17.48 6.26
C THR A 254 -11.47 19.00 6.42
N GLU A 255 -12.68 19.55 6.30
CA GLU A 255 -12.99 20.98 6.53
C GLU A 255 -14.07 21.22 7.61
N ALA A 256 -15.05 20.33 7.75
CA ALA A 256 -16.19 20.50 8.65
C ALA A 256 -16.02 19.89 10.07
N GLY A 257 -14.95 19.11 10.28
CA GLY A 257 -14.76 18.26 11.46
C GLY A 257 -14.99 16.80 11.11
N ILE A 258 -14.25 15.89 11.73
CA ILE A 258 -14.50 14.45 11.58
C ILE A 258 -15.52 14.03 12.65
N PRO A 259 -16.63 13.36 12.28
CA PRO A 259 -17.63 12.91 13.25
C PRO A 259 -17.02 12.01 14.33
N GLU A 260 -17.43 12.19 15.60
CA GLU A 260 -16.91 11.41 16.72
C GLU A 260 -17.14 9.90 16.53
N GLU A 261 -18.31 9.50 16.02
CA GLU A 261 -18.62 8.09 15.71
C GLU A 261 -17.64 7.50 14.67
N THR A 262 -17.21 8.32 13.69
CA THR A 262 -16.22 7.91 12.68
C THR A 262 -14.85 7.69 13.32
N LEU A 263 -14.43 8.59 14.21
CA LEU A 263 -13.16 8.46 14.94
C LEU A 263 -13.17 7.22 15.84
N ASN A 264 -14.26 6.99 16.58
CA ASN A 264 -14.40 5.83 17.45
C ASN A 264 -14.27 4.51 16.67
N LYS A 265 -14.97 4.37 15.53
CA LYS A 265 -14.85 3.18 14.67
C LYS A 265 -13.44 3.00 14.10
N TYR A 266 -12.75 4.09 13.80
CA TYR A 266 -11.36 4.02 13.35
C TYR A 266 -10.42 3.61 14.47
N HIS A 267 -10.59 4.14 15.68
CA HIS A 267 -9.82 3.73 16.87
C HIS A 267 -10.06 2.28 17.25
N GLU A 268 -11.29 1.78 17.17
CA GLU A 268 -11.63 0.37 17.34
C GLU A 268 -10.89 -0.51 16.33
N TYR A 269 -10.88 -0.11 15.05
CA TYR A 269 -10.12 -0.80 14.01
C TYR A 269 -8.62 -0.83 14.33
N LEU A 270 -8.01 0.30 14.69
CA LEU A 270 -6.58 0.38 15.02
C LEU A 270 -6.24 -0.44 16.28
N SER A 271 -7.09 -0.39 17.30
CA SER A 271 -6.92 -1.12 18.56
C SER A 271 -7.14 -2.63 18.42
N SER A 272 -7.71 -3.08 17.29
CA SER A 272 -7.86 -4.51 16.99
C SER A 272 -6.53 -5.21 16.67
N PHE A 273 -5.46 -4.45 16.45
CA PHE A 273 -4.13 -4.97 16.15
C PHE A 273 -3.27 -5.04 17.41
N GLU A 274 -2.85 -6.25 17.77
CA GLU A 274 -1.78 -6.51 18.72
C GLU A 274 -0.45 -6.64 17.99
N VAL A 275 0.63 -6.34 18.72
CA VAL A 275 1.97 -6.29 18.17
C VAL A 275 2.94 -6.97 19.10
N GLU A 276 3.67 -7.96 18.59
CA GLU A 276 4.74 -8.64 19.31
C GLU A 276 6.08 -8.30 18.66
N ARG A 277 7.00 -7.73 19.44
CA ARG A 277 8.37 -7.48 18.99
C ARG A 277 9.16 -8.79 19.01
N THR A 278 9.78 -9.13 17.89
CA THR A 278 10.59 -10.34 17.74
C THR A 278 11.82 -10.08 16.84
N LYS A 279 12.52 -11.14 16.42
CA LYS A 279 13.69 -11.08 15.54
C LYS A 279 13.51 -11.95 14.29
N SER A 280 14.08 -11.49 13.17
CA SER A 280 14.13 -12.26 11.93
C SER A 280 15.13 -13.42 12.06
N LYS A 281 15.12 -14.31 11.06
CA LYS A 281 16.16 -15.34 10.88
C LYS A 281 17.58 -14.75 10.87
N SER A 282 17.73 -13.52 10.37
CA SER A 282 19.01 -12.78 10.32
C SER A 282 19.30 -11.95 11.57
N GLY A 283 18.46 -12.01 12.61
CA GLY A 283 18.62 -11.29 13.87
C GLY A 283 18.09 -9.84 13.88
N ASN A 284 17.52 -9.36 12.78
CA ASN A 284 16.95 -8.01 12.69
C ASN A 284 15.66 -7.91 13.50
N ILE A 285 15.44 -6.76 14.14
CA ILE A 285 14.18 -6.50 14.86
C ILE A 285 13.03 -6.43 13.86
N LEU A 286 11.90 -7.03 14.22
CA LEU A 286 10.64 -6.92 13.49
C LEU A 286 9.45 -7.02 14.44
N TRP A 287 8.28 -6.66 13.94
CA TRP A 287 7.04 -6.62 14.69
C TRP A 287 6.02 -7.54 14.04
N LYS A 288 5.63 -8.61 14.75
CA LYS A 288 4.52 -9.47 14.36
C LYS A 288 3.22 -8.75 14.62
N VAL A 289 2.34 -8.73 13.64
CA VAL A 289 1.05 -8.06 13.68
C VAL A 289 -0.04 -9.11 13.79
N ILE A 290 -0.79 -9.07 14.88
CA ILE A 290 -1.86 -10.02 15.17
C ILE A 290 -3.16 -9.21 15.19
N GLN A 291 -4.06 -9.48 14.25
CA GLN A 291 -5.39 -8.90 14.32
C GLN A 291 -6.29 -9.81 15.13
N LYS A 292 -6.91 -9.29 16.20
CA LYS A 292 -7.97 -10.02 16.89
C LYS A 292 -9.09 -10.30 15.91
N SER A 293 -9.50 -11.55 15.77
CA SER A 293 -10.70 -11.86 15.01
C SER A 293 -11.85 -11.14 15.69
N SER A 294 -12.47 -10.21 14.98
CA SER A 294 -13.83 -9.77 15.28
C SER A 294 -14.75 -10.90 14.80
N ASP A 295 -14.71 -12.04 15.50
CA ASP A 295 -15.70 -13.08 15.29
C ASP A 295 -17.01 -12.55 15.89
N ASN A 296 -17.87 -12.06 15.00
CA ASN A 296 -19.33 -12.05 15.11
C ASN A 296 -19.91 -12.05 13.69
#